data_AF-A0A379WDC6-F1
#
_entry.id   AF-A0A379WDC6-F1
#
_cell.length_a   1.000
_cell.length_b   1.000
_cell.length_c   1.000
_cell.angle_alpha   90.00
_cell.angle_beta   90.00
_cell.angle_gamma   90.00
#
_symmetry.space_group_name_H-M   'P 1'
#
loop_
_entity.id
_entity.type
_entity.pdbx_description
1 polymer ?
#
loop_
_entity_poly.entity_id
_entity_poly.type
_entity_poly.pdbx_seq_one_letter_code
_entity_poly.pdbx_strand_id
1 'polypeptide(L)'
;MNKNRGLTPLAVVLMLSGSLALTGCDDKQDQQGGQQMPEVGVVTLKTEPLQITTELPGRTVAYRIAEVRPQVSGIILKRNFVEEVISKRESLSIRLILRPTRRLTTALRAIWQKRRPPRISLN
;
A
#
# COMPACT_ATOMS: atom_id res chain seq x y z
N MET A 1 -30.90 -71.83 -90.68
CA MET A 1 -31.23 -70.43 -90.33
C MET A 1 -30.87 -70.17 -88.88
N ASN A 2 -30.15 -69.06 -88.62
CA ASN A 2 -29.80 -68.31 -87.38
C ASN A 2 -29.95 -69.00 -85.99
N LYS A 3 -28.97 -69.13 -85.06
CA LYS A 3 -27.81 -68.35 -84.54
C LYS A 3 -28.17 -67.23 -83.53
N ASN A 4 -28.47 -67.63 -82.27
CA ASN A 4 -28.88 -66.73 -81.17
C ASN A 4 -28.16 -67.05 -79.82
N ARG A 5 -26.84 -67.29 -79.83
CA ARG A 5 -26.07 -67.66 -78.60
C ARG A 5 -25.24 -66.51 -77.98
N GLY A 6 -25.72 -65.27 -78.09
CA GLY A 6 -24.98 -64.07 -77.63
C GLY A 6 -25.63 -63.26 -76.50
N LEU A 7 -26.88 -63.52 -76.12
CA LEU A 7 -27.63 -62.68 -75.17
C LEU A 7 -27.51 -63.14 -73.70
N THR A 8 -27.08 -64.38 -73.46
CA THR A 8 -26.96 -64.96 -72.12
C THR A 8 -25.84 -64.38 -71.25
N PRO A 9 -24.62 -64.02 -71.74
CA PRO A 9 -23.60 -63.44 -70.87
C PRO A 9 -23.92 -62.01 -70.45
N LEU A 10 -24.65 -61.25 -71.28
CA LEU A 10 -25.02 -59.86 -71.01
C LEU A 10 -26.08 -59.78 -69.90
N ALA A 11 -27.05 -60.70 -69.89
CA ALA A 11 -28.06 -60.79 -68.84
C ALA A 11 -27.46 -61.13 -67.45
N VAL A 12 -26.42 -61.97 -67.41
CA VAL A 12 -25.74 -62.34 -66.16
C VAL A 12 -24.94 -61.16 -65.59
N VAL A 13 -24.24 -60.38 -66.43
CA VAL A 13 -23.50 -59.19 -65.99
C VAL A 13 -24.42 -58.10 -65.47
N LEU A 14 -25.58 -57.89 -66.10
CA LEU A 14 -26.59 -56.92 -65.65
C LEU A 14 -27.18 -57.30 -64.28
N MET A 15 -27.53 -58.57 -64.06
CA MET A 15 -28.04 -59.06 -62.79
C MET A 15 -27.01 -59.00 -61.65
N LEU A 16 -25.73 -59.23 -61.95
CA LEU A 16 -24.66 -59.14 -60.96
C LEU A 16 -24.39 -57.67 -60.55
N SER A 17 -24.43 -56.74 -61.51
CA SER A 17 -24.27 -55.30 -61.22
C SER A 17 -25.38 -54.73 -60.35
N GLY A 18 -26.64 -55.18 -60.56
CA GLY A 18 -27.77 -54.80 -59.72
C GLY A 18 -27.63 -55.29 -58.28
N SER A 19 -27.04 -56.47 -58.09
CA SER A 19 -26.86 -57.06 -56.76
C SER A 19 -25.83 -56.29 -55.90
N LEU A 20 -24.76 -55.76 -56.51
CA LEU A 20 -23.78 -54.92 -55.82
C LEU A 20 -24.30 -53.51 -55.52
N ALA A 21 -25.23 -52.99 -56.32
CA ALA A 21 -25.82 -51.67 -56.09
C ALA A 21 -26.77 -51.64 -54.88
N LEU A 22 -27.35 -52.78 -54.48
CA LEU A 22 -28.25 -52.86 -53.32
C LEU A 22 -27.55 -53.08 -51.96
N THR A 23 -26.25 -53.42 -51.90
CA THR A 23 -25.53 -53.65 -50.62
C THR A 23 -24.96 -52.37 -49.98
N GLY A 24 -25.27 -51.18 -50.52
CA GLY A 24 -24.78 -49.89 -50.01
C GLY A 24 -25.81 -49.06 -49.22
N CYS A 25 -27.05 -49.55 -49.07
CA CYS A 25 -28.12 -48.84 -48.37
C CYS A 25 -28.44 -49.53 -47.04
N ASP A 26 -27.56 -49.39 -46.06
CA ASP A 26 -27.88 -49.67 -44.65
C ASP A 26 -27.55 -48.40 -43.85
N ASP A 27 -28.53 -47.49 -43.76
CA ASP A 27 -28.54 -46.42 -42.75
C ASP A 27 -28.94 -47.04 -41.40
N LYS A 28 -28.10 -47.93 -40.86
CA LYS A 28 -28.11 -48.22 -39.43
C LYS A 28 -27.31 -47.16 -38.72
N GLN A 29 -27.98 -46.06 -38.45
CA GLN A 29 -27.51 -45.08 -37.49
C GLN A 29 -27.66 -45.70 -36.11
N ASP A 30 -26.58 -46.28 -35.59
CA ASP A 30 -26.47 -46.71 -34.20
C ASP A 30 -26.91 -45.56 -33.30
N GLN A 31 -28.07 -45.72 -32.66
CA GLN A 31 -28.48 -44.87 -31.55
C GLN A 31 -27.66 -45.25 -30.32
N GLN A 32 -26.36 -44.96 -30.35
CA GLN A 32 -25.53 -44.86 -29.16
C GLN A 32 -25.28 -43.38 -28.90
N GLY A 33 -26.25 -42.77 -28.23
CA GLY A 33 -26.21 -41.37 -27.86
C GLY A 33 -26.93 -41.14 -26.55
N GLY A 34 -26.58 -41.89 -25.51
CA GLY A 34 -26.86 -41.43 -24.16
C GLY A 34 -26.12 -40.11 -23.98
N GLN A 35 -26.84 -38.99 -23.86
CA GLN A 35 -26.24 -37.69 -23.58
C GLN A 35 -25.35 -37.84 -22.34
N GLN A 36 -24.03 -37.85 -22.53
CA GLN A 36 -23.09 -37.77 -21.42
C GLN A 36 -23.28 -36.40 -20.80
N MET A 37 -23.90 -36.36 -19.62
CA MET A 37 -24.08 -35.12 -18.88
C MET A 37 -22.67 -34.58 -18.57
N PRO A 38 -22.36 -33.34 -19.01
CA PRO A 38 -21.04 -32.77 -18.76
C PRO A 38 -20.82 -32.66 -17.25
N GLU A 39 -19.71 -33.22 -16.78
CA GLU A 39 -19.35 -33.19 -15.37
C GLU A 39 -19.01 -31.75 -14.96
N VAL A 40 -19.64 -31.27 -13.89
CA VAL A 40 -19.42 -29.91 -13.35
C VAL A 40 -18.85 -29.99 -11.94
N GLY A 41 -17.81 -29.21 -11.68
CA GLY A 41 -17.29 -29.03 -10.33
C GLY A 41 -18.22 -28.11 -9.54
N VAL A 42 -18.72 -28.58 -8.40
CA VAL A 42 -19.50 -27.77 -7.45
C VAL A 42 -18.68 -27.49 -6.20
N VAL A 43 -18.70 -26.24 -5.74
CA VAL A 43 -18.09 -25.82 -4.47
C VAL A 43 -19.19 -25.28 -3.57
N THR A 44 -19.38 -25.90 -2.40
CA THR A 44 -20.35 -25.46 -1.40
C THR A 44 -19.72 -24.38 -0.53
N LEU A 45 -20.21 -23.15 -0.65
CA LEU A 45 -19.76 -22.02 0.16
C LEU A 45 -20.35 -22.12 1.58
N LYS A 46 -19.53 -21.78 2.58
CA LYS A 46 -19.96 -21.64 3.98
C LYS A 46 -19.68 -20.21 4.44
N THR A 47 -20.61 -19.64 5.19
CA THR A 47 -20.44 -18.30 5.75
C THR A 47 -19.56 -18.37 6.99
N GLU A 48 -18.46 -17.63 6.97
CA GLU A 48 -17.57 -17.45 8.12
C GLU A 48 -17.30 -15.95 8.30
N PRO A 49 -17.27 -15.44 9.54
CA PRO A 49 -16.94 -14.03 9.79
C PRO A 49 -15.47 -13.75 9.41
N LEU A 50 -15.27 -12.85 8.44
CA LEU A 50 -13.95 -12.39 8.03
C LEU A 50 -13.67 -11.00 8.63
N GLN A 51 -12.58 -10.88 9.38
CA GLN A 51 -12.12 -9.60 9.89
C GLN A 51 -11.31 -8.86 8.81
N ILE A 52 -11.83 -7.74 8.34
CA ILE A 52 -11.12 -6.86 7.41
C ILE A 52 -10.40 -5.79 8.21
N THR A 53 -9.07 -5.85 8.23
CA THR A 53 -8.21 -4.82 8.81
C THR A 53 -7.58 -3.98 7.70
N THR A 54 -7.32 -2.71 7.99
CA THR A 54 -6.63 -1.82 7.06
C THR A 54 -5.49 -1.15 7.82
N GLU A 55 -4.27 -1.37 7.35
CA GLU A 55 -3.09 -0.76 7.93
C GLU A 55 -2.89 0.62 7.32
N LEU A 56 -2.81 1.63 8.17
CA LEU A 56 -2.58 3.01 7.76
C LEU A 56 -1.15 3.41 8.15
N PRO A 57 -0.26 3.70 7.18
CA PRO A 57 1.08 4.14 7.50
C PRO A 57 1.02 5.54 8.12
N GLY A 58 1.80 5.74 9.19
CA GLY A 58 1.89 7.02 9.88
C GLY A 58 3.28 7.21 10.50
N ARG A 59 3.69 8.46 10.66
CA ARG A 59 4.90 8.82 11.43
C ARG A 59 4.48 9.39 12.77
N THR A 60 5.20 9.02 13.82
CA THR A 60 5.01 9.62 15.14
C THR A 60 5.74 10.95 15.22
N VAL A 61 5.16 11.91 15.93
CA VAL A 61 5.78 13.21 16.24
C VAL A 61 5.66 13.47 17.74
N ALA A 62 6.59 14.24 18.29
CA ALA A 62 6.53 14.61 19.69
C ALA A 62 5.28 15.45 19.98
N TYR A 63 4.60 15.16 21.10
CA TYR A 63 3.39 15.89 21.49
C TYR A 63 3.65 17.38 21.74
N ARG A 64 4.83 17.72 22.27
CA ARG A 64 5.32 19.09 22.42
C ARG A 64 6.80 19.14 22.14
N ILE A 65 7.22 20.20 21.46
CA ILE A 65 8.63 20.48 21.16
C ILE A 65 8.91 21.88 21.71
N ALA A 66 9.96 22.00 22.51
CA ALA A 66 10.45 23.27 23.03
C ALA A 66 11.89 23.46 22.57
N GLU A 67 12.09 24.41 21.65
CA GLU A 67 13.43 24.78 21.20
C GLU A 67 14.03 25.83 22.13
N VAL A 68 15.23 25.57 22.65
CA VAL A 68 15.98 26.56 23.43
C VAL A 68 16.87 27.36 22.49
N ARG A 69 16.51 28.62 22.24
CA ARG A 69 17.28 29.56 21.42
C ARG A 69 17.97 30.62 22.28
N PRO A 70 19.22 30.99 22.01
CA PRO A 70 19.87 32.09 22.71
C PRO A 70 19.17 33.41 22.37
N GLN A 71 18.74 34.16 23.38
CA GLN A 71 18.11 35.48 23.19
C GLN A 71 19.12 36.59 22.87
N VAL A 72 20.41 36.29 22.99
CA VAL A 72 21.51 37.26 22.91
C VAL A 72 22.74 36.61 22.29
N SER A 73 23.54 37.42 21.60
CA SER A 73 24.79 36.97 20.97
C SER A 73 25.93 36.80 21.99
N GLY A 74 26.75 35.77 21.83
CA GLY A 74 27.88 35.49 22.72
C GLY A 74 28.52 34.12 22.48
N ILE A 75 29.46 33.74 23.35
CA ILE A 75 30.19 32.45 23.27
C ILE A 75 29.66 31.49 24.34
N ILE A 76 29.36 30.24 23.96
CA ILE A 76 28.93 29.18 24.87
C ILE A 76 30.12 28.74 25.73
N LEU A 77 29.99 28.83 27.05
CA LEU A 77 31.03 28.39 27.99
C LEU A 77 30.79 27.01 28.57
N LYS A 78 29.54 26.72 28.94
CA LYS A 78 29.20 25.51 29.67
C LYS A 78 27.76 25.10 29.41
N ARG A 79 27.59 23.80 29.17
CA ARG A 79 26.31 23.09 29.10
C ARG A 79 25.98 22.56 30.50
N ASN A 80 24.99 23.13 31.18
CA ASN A 80 24.64 22.73 32.55
C ASN A 80 23.44 21.77 32.56
N PHE A 81 23.47 20.74 31.70
CA PHE A 81 22.45 19.70 31.68
C PHE A 81 23.02 18.39 31.16
N VAL A 82 22.39 17.29 31.60
CA VAL A 82 22.69 15.92 31.15
C VAL A 82 21.79 15.61 29.96
N GLU A 83 22.37 15.04 28.92
CA GLU A 83 21.66 14.63 27.71
C GLU A 83 20.83 13.38 28.02
N GLU A 84 19.66 13.22 27.38
CA GLU A 84 18.75 12.06 27.54
C GLU A 84 17.96 11.94 28.87
N VAL A 85 18.04 12.91 29.80
CA VAL A 85 17.22 12.90 31.03
C VAL A 85 15.87 13.60 30.81
N ILE A 86 14.78 12.94 31.22
CA ILE A 86 13.44 13.55 31.28
C ILE A 86 13.43 14.62 32.37
N SER A 87 13.82 15.84 32.00
CA SER A 87 13.84 16.99 32.90
C SER A 87 12.43 17.31 33.35
N LYS A 88 12.15 17.04 34.63
CA LYS A 88 10.88 17.37 35.27
C LYS A 88 10.97 18.81 35.74
N ARG A 89 10.80 19.74 34.80
CA ARG A 89 10.80 21.19 35.06
C ARG A 89 12.16 21.69 35.62
N GLU A 90 13.27 21.11 35.18
CA GLU A 90 14.61 21.67 35.41
C GLU A 90 15.02 22.57 34.23
N SER A 91 15.56 23.74 34.55
CA SER A 91 16.02 24.74 33.60
C SER A 91 17.22 24.22 32.80
N LEU A 92 16.99 23.81 31.56
CA LEU A 92 18.05 23.62 30.56
C LEU A 92 18.76 24.95 30.35
N SER A 93 19.93 25.11 30.98
CA SER A 93 20.67 26.36 30.98
C SER A 93 22.03 26.20 30.32
N ILE A 94 22.34 27.15 29.43
CA ILE A 94 23.65 27.29 28.79
C ILE A 94 24.23 28.63 29.26
N ARG A 95 25.46 28.61 29.79
CA ARG A 95 26.13 29.86 30.19
C ARG A 95 26.78 30.49 28.96
N LEU A 96 26.36 31.71 28.65
CA LEU A 96 26.92 32.51 27.55
C LEU A 96 27.77 33.66 28.11
N ILE A 97 28.96 33.90 27.56
CA ILE A 97 29.61 35.21 27.72
C ILE A 97 28.94 36.16 26.74
N LEU A 98 28.13 37.05 27.30
CA LEU A 98 27.81 38.31 26.65
C LEU A 98 29.09 39.13 26.57
N ARG A 99 29.48 39.59 25.36
CA ARG A 99 30.39 40.74 25.29
C ARG A 99 29.58 41.94 25.78
N PRO A 100 29.83 42.47 26.98
CA PRO A 100 29.04 43.59 27.44
C PRO A 100 29.42 44.77 26.56
N THR A 101 28.44 45.35 25.87
CA THR A 101 28.54 46.75 25.43
C THR A 101 28.54 47.62 26.69
N ARG A 102 29.67 47.63 27.41
CA ARG A 102 29.90 48.37 28.68
C ARG A 102 29.50 49.84 28.58
N ARG A 103 29.50 50.40 27.36
CA ARG A 103 29.10 51.78 27.08
C ARG A 103 27.62 52.08 27.34
N LEU A 104 26.69 51.17 27.04
CA LEU A 104 25.25 51.49 27.12
C LEU A 104 24.70 51.36 28.56
N THR A 105 25.14 50.33 29.29
CA THR A 105 24.65 50.07 30.65
C THR A 105 25.15 51.09 31.67
N THR A 106 26.38 51.60 31.49
CA THR A 106 26.96 52.60 32.40
C THR A 106 26.25 53.95 32.27
N ALA A 107 25.95 54.39 31.04
CA ALA A 107 25.24 55.64 30.78
C ALA A 107 23.82 55.63 31.37
N LEU A 108 23.06 54.55 31.16
CA LEU A 108 21.71 54.41 31.70
C LEU A 108 21.69 54.34 33.24
N ARG A 109 22.65 53.62 33.85
CA ARG A 109 22.81 53.58 35.32
C ARG A 109 23.13 54.96 35.89
N ALA A 110 24.01 55.72 35.23
CA ALA A 110 24.35 57.08 35.64
C ALA A 110 23.13 58.02 35.57
N ILE A 111 22.32 57.93 34.50
CA ILE A 111 21.10 58.72 34.34
C ILE A 111 20.07 58.39 35.44
N TRP A 112 19.86 57.10 35.72
CA TRP A 112 18.92 56.68 36.76
C TRP A 112 19.37 57.12 38.15
N GLN A 113 20.66 57.02 38.45
CA GLN A 113 21.21 57.45 39.73
C GLN A 113 21.11 58.96 39.92
N LYS A 114 21.24 59.75 38.85
CA LYS A 114 21.04 61.21 38.87
C LYS A 114 19.57 61.61 39.07
N ARG A 115 18.61 60.75 38.70
CA ARG A 115 17.16 61.00 38.87
C ARG A 115 16.56 60.39 40.15
N ARG A 116 17.37 59.76 41.02
CA ARG A 116 16.86 59.19 42.27
C ARG A 116 16.51 60.32 43.26
N PRO A 117 15.26 60.43 43.74
CA PRO A 117 14.92 61.39 44.78
C PRO A 117 15.64 61.04 46.10
N PRO A 118 15.97 62.04 46.94
CA PRO A 118 16.59 61.80 48.24
C PRO A 118 15.67 60.95 49.12
N ARG A 119 16.26 59.98 49.83
CA ARG A 119 15.54 59.10 50.76
C ARG A 119 15.17 59.94 51.99
N ILE A 120 13.89 60.30 52.10
CA ILE A 120 13.36 61.03 53.25
C ILE A 120 13.47 60.08 54.46
N SER A 121 14.31 60.45 55.42
CA SER A 121 14.43 59.77 56.72
C SER A 121 13.31 60.31 57.61
N LEU A 122 12.30 59.50 57.89
CA LEU A 122 11.34 59.78 58.94
C LEU A 122 11.97 59.31 60.26
N ASN A 123 12.17 60.25 61.18
CA ASN A 123 12.53 60.01 62.58
C ASN A 123 11.27 60.12 63.43
#